data_AF-A0A1A8L3X4-F1
#
_entry.id   AF-A0A1A8L3X4-F1
#
_cell.length_a   1.000
_cell.length_b   1.000
_cell.length_c   1.000
_cell.angle_alpha   90.00
_cell.angle_beta   90.00
_cell.angle_gamma   90.00
#
_symmetry.space_group_name_H-M   'P 1'
#
loop_
_entity.id
_entity.type
_entity.pdbx_description
1 polymer ?
#
loop_
_entity_poly.entity_id
_entity_poly.type
_entity_poly.pdbx_seq_one_letter_code
_entity_poly.pdbx_strand_id
1 'polypeptide(L)'
;QSRTRPISPKEIERMVGIIHRKFSSIQMQLKQSTCEAVMILRSRFLDARRKRRNFSKQATEILNEYFYSHLSNPYPSEEAKEELAKKCSITVSQVSNWFGNKRIRYKKNIGKFQEEANLYAAKTAVNAAHAAAAAVQNSQANSPTTPNSGFQMKDEEFQLDSAESKNTLLSNMFTGGYPAPCYQSDGRIQ
;
A
#
# COMPACT_ATOMS: atom_id res chain seq x y z
N GLN A 1 77.89 26.87 14.52
CA GLN A 1 76.87 27.74 13.90
C GLN A 1 76.50 27.13 12.54
N SER A 2 75.28 26.61 12.39
CA SER A 2 74.86 25.88 11.18
C SER A 2 74.62 26.84 10.02
N ARG A 3 75.46 26.82 8.98
CA ARG A 3 75.23 27.58 7.73
C ARG A 3 74.10 26.93 6.93
N THR A 4 72.89 27.46 7.01
CA THR A 4 71.83 27.20 6.04
C THR A 4 72.26 27.71 4.67
N ARG A 5 72.23 26.85 3.65
CA ARG A 5 72.49 27.26 2.26
C ARG A 5 71.25 27.98 1.69
N PRO A 6 71.41 29.01 0.84
CA PRO A 6 70.29 29.67 0.19
C PRO A 6 69.55 28.71 -0.76
N ILE A 7 68.22 28.77 -0.75
CA ILE A 7 67.36 27.91 -1.57
C ILE A 7 67.36 28.41 -3.01
N SER A 8 67.56 27.51 -3.98
CA SER A 8 67.53 27.84 -5.41
C SER A 8 66.09 28.10 -5.89
N PRO A 9 65.83 29.09 -6.78
CA PRO A 9 64.50 29.32 -7.36
C PRO A 9 63.85 28.06 -7.96
N LYS A 10 64.64 27.20 -8.61
CA LYS A 10 64.17 25.91 -9.17
C LYS A 10 63.66 24.93 -8.10
N GLU A 11 64.19 25.00 -6.88
CA GLU A 11 63.71 24.20 -5.76
C GLU A 11 62.36 24.75 -5.24
N ILE A 12 62.20 26.07 -5.21
CA ILE A 12 60.94 26.73 -4.85
C ILE A 12 59.84 26.34 -5.85
N GLU A 13 60.12 26.44 -7.16
CA GLU A 13 59.20 26.00 -8.23
C GLU A 13 58.79 24.53 -8.09
N ARG A 14 59.75 23.65 -7.80
CA ARG A 14 59.50 22.22 -7.54
C ARG A 14 58.59 22.01 -6.32
N MET A 15 58.82 22.75 -5.24
CA MET A 15 57.99 22.69 -4.02
C MET A 15 56.57 23.21 -4.29
N VAL A 16 56.41 24.33 -4.99
CA VAL A 16 55.11 24.88 -5.40
C VAL A 16 54.35 23.88 -6.27
N GLY A 17 55.01 23.23 -7.22
CA GLY A 17 54.42 22.15 -8.03
C GLY A 17 53.95 20.94 -7.19
N ILE A 18 54.67 20.58 -6.13
CA ILE A 18 54.24 19.54 -5.18
C ILE A 18 53.02 20.01 -4.37
N ILE A 19 53.01 21.26 -3.90
CA ILE A 19 51.88 21.84 -3.18
C ILE A 19 50.62 21.84 -4.05
N HIS A 20 50.71 22.29 -5.31
CA HIS A 20 49.59 22.30 -6.25
C HIS A 20 49.03 20.89 -6.50
N ARG A 21 49.89 19.88 -6.68
CA ARG A 21 49.46 18.47 -6.81
C ARG A 21 48.75 17.96 -5.56
N LYS A 22 49.28 18.25 -4.37
CA LYS A 22 48.65 17.88 -3.09
C LYS A 22 47.31 18.58 -2.91
N PHE A 23 47.22 19.87 -3.21
CA PHE A 23 45.99 20.66 -3.14
C PHE A 23 44.90 20.11 -4.08
N SER A 24 45.24 19.82 -5.34
CA SER A 24 44.32 19.20 -6.29
C SER A 24 43.85 17.81 -5.84
N SER A 25 44.74 17.00 -5.25
CA SER A 25 44.38 15.69 -4.67
C SER A 25 43.40 15.83 -3.50
N ILE A 26 43.68 16.72 -2.54
CA ILE A 26 42.78 17.01 -1.41
C ILE A 26 41.43 17.51 -1.91
N GLN A 27 41.40 18.44 -2.87
CA GLN A 27 40.17 18.93 -3.48
C GLN A 27 39.35 17.79 -4.12
N MET A 28 40.01 16.86 -4.82
CA MET A 28 39.36 15.70 -5.44
C MET A 28 38.81 14.75 -4.38
N GLN A 29 39.57 14.44 -3.33
CA GLN A 29 39.14 13.59 -2.21
C GLN A 29 37.94 14.18 -1.47
N LEU A 30 37.95 15.48 -1.19
CA LEU A 30 36.82 16.18 -0.56
C LEU A 30 35.56 16.13 -1.44
N LYS A 31 35.70 16.37 -2.76
CA LYS A 31 34.58 16.24 -3.72
C LYS A 31 34.04 14.81 -3.78
N GLN A 32 34.92 13.81 -3.81
CA GLN A 32 34.54 12.40 -3.86
C GLN A 32 33.80 11.98 -2.58
N SER A 33 34.37 12.25 -1.40
CA SER A 33 33.77 11.94 -0.10
C SER A 33 32.42 12.66 0.08
N THR A 34 32.30 13.92 -0.37
CA THR A 34 31.02 14.64 -0.35
C THR A 34 29.99 13.99 -1.27
N CYS A 35 30.38 13.59 -2.49
CA CYS A 35 29.50 12.92 -3.44
C CYS A 35 29.01 11.57 -2.89
N GLU A 36 29.91 10.77 -2.31
CA GLU A 36 29.57 9.50 -1.66
C GLU A 36 28.60 9.69 -0.50
N ALA A 37 28.86 10.66 0.40
CA ALA A 37 27.96 10.97 1.51
C ALA A 37 26.56 11.40 1.03
N VAL A 38 26.48 12.22 -0.02
CA VAL A 38 25.21 12.65 -0.63
C VAL A 38 24.48 11.47 -1.30
N MET A 39 25.20 10.58 -1.99
CA MET A 39 24.61 9.38 -2.60
C MET A 39 24.11 8.38 -1.55
N ILE A 40 24.86 8.16 -0.46
CA ILE A 40 24.43 7.34 0.68
C ILE A 40 23.17 7.92 1.31
N LEU A 41 23.15 9.24 1.58
CA LEU A 41 21.97 9.91 2.14
C LEU A 41 20.75 9.80 1.22
N ARG A 42 20.95 10.02 -0.09
CA ARG A 42 19.90 9.87 -1.12
C ARG A 42 19.36 8.44 -1.17
N SER A 43 20.22 7.42 -1.11
CA SER A 43 19.79 6.02 -1.07
C SER A 43 18.95 5.76 0.17
N ARG A 44 19.47 6.06 1.36
CA ARG A 44 18.77 5.83 2.64
C ARG A 44 17.40 6.51 2.69
N PHE A 45 17.29 7.74 2.16
CA PHE A 45 16.02 8.45 2.03
C PHE A 45 15.04 7.77 1.07
N LEU A 46 15.50 7.35 -0.12
CA LEU A 46 14.68 6.64 -1.10
C LEU A 46 14.28 5.24 -0.62
N ASP A 47 15.15 4.54 0.10
CA ASP A 47 14.89 3.24 0.73
C ASP A 47 13.82 3.36 1.83
N ALA A 48 13.94 4.37 2.70
CA ALA A 48 12.92 4.67 3.71
C ALA A 48 11.57 5.02 3.07
N ARG A 49 11.57 5.78 1.97
CA ARG A 49 10.36 6.09 1.19
C ARG A 49 9.76 4.85 0.53
N ARG A 50 10.58 3.97 -0.07
CA ARG A 50 10.15 2.68 -0.68
C ARG A 50 9.65 1.67 0.36
N LYS A 51 10.14 1.73 1.60
CA LYS A 51 9.67 0.88 2.72
C LYS A 51 8.24 1.20 3.17
N ARG A 52 7.63 2.30 2.70
CA ARG A 52 6.23 2.67 2.96
C ARG A 52 5.26 1.75 2.20
N ARG A 53 5.14 0.50 2.65
CA ARG A 53 4.15 -0.46 2.16
C ARG A 53 2.74 0.01 2.52
N ASN A 54 1.81 -0.16 1.58
CA ASN A 54 0.38 -0.08 1.86
C ASN A 54 -0.02 -1.23 2.81
N PHE A 55 -1.08 -1.03 3.59
CA PHE A 55 -1.68 -2.12 4.36
C PHE A 55 -2.31 -3.15 3.40
N SER A 56 -2.52 -4.38 3.88
CA SER A 56 -3.26 -5.39 3.10
C SER A 56 -4.69 -4.90 2.82
N LYS A 57 -5.32 -5.44 1.77
CA LYS A 57 -6.73 -5.13 1.46
C LYS A 57 -7.62 -5.43 2.66
N GLN A 58 -7.44 -6.61 3.27
CA GLN A 58 -8.15 -7.05 4.48
C GLN A 58 -7.97 -6.09 5.67
N ALA A 59 -6.74 -5.67 5.99
CA ALA A 59 -6.50 -4.71 7.07
C ALA A 59 -7.17 -3.36 6.77
N THR A 60 -7.12 -2.89 5.53
CA THR A 60 -7.78 -1.64 5.10
C THR A 60 -9.30 -1.74 5.21
N GLU A 61 -9.87 -2.91 4.89
CA GLU A 61 -11.30 -3.20 4.95
C GLU A 61 -11.81 -3.23 6.40
N ILE A 62 -11.11 -3.91 7.32
CA ILE A 62 -11.40 -3.92 8.76
C ILE A 62 -11.37 -2.50 9.36
N LEU A 63 -10.35 -1.71 9.01
CA LEU A 63 -10.22 -0.33 9.49
C LEU A 63 -11.32 0.58 8.93
N ASN A 64 -11.73 0.41 7.67
CA ASN A 64 -12.86 1.12 7.07
C ASN A 64 -14.19 0.72 7.71
N GLU A 65 -14.43 -0.58 7.94
CA GLU A 65 -15.66 -1.09 8.56
C GLU A 65 -15.86 -0.50 9.97
N TYR A 66 -14.81 -0.47 10.79
CA TYR A 66 -14.86 0.22 12.08
C TYR A 66 -15.11 1.73 11.92
N PHE A 67 -14.39 2.40 11.00
CA PHE A 67 -14.55 3.83 10.76
C PHE A 67 -15.98 4.21 10.33
N TYR A 68 -16.59 3.41 9.46
CA TYR A 68 -17.92 3.70 8.91
C TYR A 68 -19.06 3.33 9.86
N SER A 69 -18.90 2.27 10.66
CA SER A 69 -19.83 1.98 11.77
C SER A 69 -19.79 3.04 12.89
N HIS A 70 -18.68 3.77 13.04
CA HIS A 70 -18.48 4.78 14.09
C HIS A 70 -18.37 6.22 13.53
N LEU A 71 -19.08 6.53 12.42
CA LEU A 71 -19.01 7.83 11.74
C LEU A 71 -19.29 9.06 12.63
N SER A 72 -20.16 8.92 13.64
CA SER A 72 -20.48 9.99 14.59
C SER A 72 -19.32 10.31 15.54
N ASN A 73 -18.51 9.32 15.90
CA ASN A 73 -17.36 9.46 16.79
C ASN A 73 -16.21 8.52 16.36
N PRO A 74 -15.48 8.81 15.26
CA PRO A 74 -14.45 7.93 14.71
C PRO A 74 -13.10 8.05 15.46
N TYR A 75 -13.16 7.82 16.77
CA TYR A 75 -12.05 7.86 17.72
C TYR A 75 -12.07 6.57 18.56
N PRO A 76 -11.42 5.48 18.08
CA PRO A 76 -11.34 4.24 18.84
C PRO A 76 -10.65 4.45 20.20
N SER A 77 -11.16 3.78 21.23
CA SER A 77 -10.52 3.63 22.54
C SER A 77 -9.17 2.90 22.41
N GLU A 78 -8.33 2.93 23.46
CA GLU A 78 -7.02 2.26 23.38
C GLU A 78 -7.17 0.74 23.16
N GLU A 79 -8.10 0.12 23.89
CA GLU A 79 -8.49 -1.29 23.72
C GLU A 79 -8.96 -1.59 22.27
N ALA A 80 -9.83 -0.75 21.70
CA ALA A 80 -10.27 -0.92 20.32
C ALA A 80 -9.12 -0.79 19.31
N LYS A 81 -8.12 0.08 19.56
CA LYS A 81 -6.92 0.15 18.70
C LYS A 81 -6.06 -1.09 18.84
N GLU A 82 -5.93 -1.66 20.04
CA GLU A 82 -5.22 -2.92 20.24
C GLU A 82 -5.88 -4.08 19.50
N GLU A 83 -7.22 -4.20 19.57
CA GLU A 83 -7.94 -5.20 18.79
C GLU A 83 -7.73 -5.01 17.28
N LEU A 84 -7.87 -3.79 16.78
CA LEU A 84 -7.68 -3.48 15.36
C LEU A 84 -6.24 -3.77 14.93
N ALA A 85 -5.25 -3.47 15.76
CA ALA A 85 -3.84 -3.79 15.55
C ALA A 85 -3.63 -5.32 15.44
N LYS A 86 -4.18 -6.09 16.37
CA LYS A 86 -4.15 -7.57 16.39
C LYS A 86 -4.85 -8.15 15.13
N LYS A 87 -6.07 -7.70 14.82
CA LYS A 87 -6.89 -8.14 13.66
C LYS A 87 -6.25 -7.80 12.30
N CYS A 88 -5.51 -6.69 12.21
CA CYS A 88 -4.89 -6.22 10.97
C CYS A 88 -3.41 -6.61 10.82
N SER A 89 -2.79 -7.23 11.83
CA SER A 89 -1.34 -7.51 11.89
C SER A 89 -0.47 -6.26 11.68
N ILE A 90 -0.84 -5.14 12.32
CA ILE A 90 -0.12 -3.85 12.30
C ILE A 90 0.05 -3.31 13.73
N THR A 91 0.85 -2.26 13.92
CA THR A 91 1.06 -1.67 15.25
C THR A 91 -0.07 -0.71 15.66
N VAL A 92 -0.29 -0.53 16.96
CA VAL A 92 -1.25 0.45 17.53
C VAL A 92 -0.97 1.89 17.04
N SER A 93 0.32 2.23 16.84
CA SER A 93 0.71 3.50 16.24
C SER A 93 0.29 3.60 14.77
N GLN A 94 0.38 2.53 13.99
CA GLN A 94 -0.13 2.50 12.61
C GLN A 94 -1.65 2.65 12.56
N VAL A 95 -2.41 2.03 13.46
CA VAL A 95 -3.86 2.22 13.61
C VAL A 95 -4.16 3.69 13.93
N SER A 96 -3.53 4.26 14.97
CA SER A 96 -3.73 5.65 15.40
C SER A 96 -3.47 6.66 14.27
N ASN A 97 -2.37 6.47 13.55
CA ASN A 97 -2.02 7.27 12.38
C ASN A 97 -3.02 7.10 11.23
N TRP A 98 -3.52 5.89 10.99
CA TRP A 98 -4.53 5.64 9.95
C TRP A 98 -5.83 6.37 10.25
N PHE A 99 -6.36 6.28 11.48
CA PHE A 99 -7.60 6.96 11.88
C PHE A 99 -7.46 8.49 11.81
N GLY A 100 -6.34 9.05 12.28
CA GLY A 100 -6.05 10.48 12.13
C GLY A 100 -6.07 10.93 10.66
N ASN A 101 -5.42 10.17 9.78
CA ASN A 101 -5.41 10.45 8.35
C ASN A 101 -6.79 10.26 7.68
N LYS A 102 -7.56 9.21 8.03
CA LYS A 102 -8.89 8.94 7.46
C LYS A 102 -9.87 10.06 7.84
N ARG A 103 -9.89 10.53 9.10
CA ARG A 103 -10.71 11.69 9.53
C ARG A 103 -10.40 12.95 8.73
N ILE A 104 -9.12 13.27 8.50
CA ILE A 104 -8.71 14.45 7.71
C ILE A 104 -9.17 14.32 6.25
N ARG A 105 -9.03 13.15 5.63
CA ARG A 105 -9.48 12.90 4.25
C ARG A 105 -11.00 13.00 4.13
N TYR A 106 -11.73 12.39 5.07
CA TYR A 106 -13.19 12.40 5.15
C TYR A 106 -13.71 13.84 5.19
N LYS A 107 -13.26 14.63 6.18
CA LYS A 107 -13.68 16.04 6.35
C LYS A 107 -13.38 16.91 5.13
N LYS A 108 -12.30 16.61 4.38
CA LYS A 108 -11.93 17.36 3.17
C LYS A 108 -12.75 17.00 1.91
N ASN A 109 -13.42 15.84 1.86
CA ASN A 109 -14.11 15.36 0.66
C ASN A 109 -15.42 14.63 1.02
N ILE A 110 -16.25 15.24 1.89
CA ILE A 110 -17.45 14.60 2.47
C ILE A 110 -18.31 13.89 1.42
N GLY A 111 -18.66 14.55 0.31
CA GLY A 111 -19.52 13.96 -0.73
C GLY A 111 -18.98 12.64 -1.31
N LYS A 112 -17.67 12.54 -1.58
CA LYS A 112 -17.06 11.31 -2.12
C LYS A 112 -16.98 10.19 -1.08
N PHE A 113 -16.74 10.54 0.18
CA PHE A 113 -16.67 9.56 1.26
C PHE A 113 -18.04 9.16 1.82
N GLN A 114 -19.10 9.91 1.53
CA GLN A 114 -20.48 9.52 1.83
C GLN A 114 -20.93 8.35 0.94
N GLU A 115 -20.53 8.32 -0.33
CA GLU A 115 -20.75 7.16 -1.21
C GLU A 115 -20.03 5.91 -0.67
N GLU A 116 -18.77 6.04 -0.26
CA GLU A 116 -18.01 4.97 0.38
C GLU A 116 -18.71 4.52 1.69
N ALA A 117 -19.20 5.45 2.53
CA ALA A 117 -19.96 5.12 3.74
C ALA A 117 -21.25 4.34 3.45
N ASN A 118 -22.01 4.76 2.44
CA ASN A 118 -23.25 4.11 2.04
C ASN A 118 -22.99 2.66 1.58
N LEU A 119 -21.89 2.42 0.86
CA LEU A 119 -21.46 1.08 0.44
C LEU A 119 -21.14 0.17 1.64
N TYR A 120 -20.39 0.67 2.63
CA TYR A 120 -20.10 -0.10 3.84
C TYR A 120 -21.38 -0.38 4.66
N ALA A 121 -22.29 0.59 4.79
CA ALA A 121 -23.58 0.40 5.47
C ALA A 121 -24.43 -0.69 4.78
N ALA A 122 -24.51 -0.68 3.45
CA ALA A 122 -25.20 -1.70 2.67
C ALA A 122 -24.55 -3.09 2.87
N LYS A 123 -23.22 -3.18 2.87
CA LYS A 123 -22.49 -4.44 3.13
C LYS A 123 -22.79 -4.99 4.54
N THR A 124 -22.79 -4.13 5.57
CA THR A 124 -23.15 -4.53 6.94
C THR A 124 -24.60 -5.02 7.02
N ALA A 125 -25.54 -4.36 6.35
CA ALA A 125 -26.94 -4.80 6.31
C ALA A 125 -27.11 -6.16 5.63
N VAL A 126 -26.42 -6.41 4.50
CA VAL A 126 -26.42 -7.71 3.82
C VAL A 126 -25.83 -8.81 4.70
N ASN A 127 -24.70 -8.55 5.37
CA ASN A 127 -24.09 -9.50 6.30
C ASN A 127 -25.03 -9.83 7.47
N ALA A 128 -25.70 -8.83 8.04
CA ALA A 128 -26.68 -9.02 9.11
C ALA A 128 -27.89 -9.86 8.65
N ALA A 129 -28.40 -9.62 7.44
CA ALA A 129 -29.48 -10.41 6.86
C ALA A 129 -29.09 -11.88 6.64
N HIS A 130 -27.87 -12.16 6.16
CA HIS A 130 -27.35 -13.52 6.02
C HIS A 130 -27.19 -14.22 7.38
N ALA A 131 -26.67 -13.51 8.39
CA ALA A 131 -26.55 -14.04 9.75
C ALA A 131 -27.93 -14.38 10.37
N ALA A 132 -28.93 -13.52 10.16
CA ALA A 132 -30.30 -13.77 10.59
C ALA A 132 -30.91 -15.00 9.88
N ALA A 133 -30.75 -15.11 8.56
CA ALA A 133 -31.23 -16.27 7.79
C ALA A 133 -30.58 -17.60 8.25
N ALA A 134 -29.27 -17.59 8.53
CA ALA A 134 -28.57 -18.76 9.06
C ALA A 134 -29.05 -19.16 10.46
N ALA A 135 -29.37 -18.20 11.33
CA ALA A 135 -29.92 -18.47 12.65
C ALA A 135 -31.33 -19.11 12.58
N VAL A 136 -32.16 -18.69 11.61
CA VAL A 136 -33.49 -19.28 11.38
C VAL A 136 -33.37 -20.74 10.92
N GLN A 137 -32.44 -21.05 10.00
CA GLN A 137 -32.22 -22.43 9.55
C GLN A 137 -31.72 -23.35 10.67
N ASN A 138 -30.80 -22.88 11.52
CA ASN A 138 -30.30 -23.66 12.66
C ASN A 138 -31.39 -23.95 13.72
N SER A 139 -32.47 -23.17 13.74
CA SER A 139 -33.58 -23.35 14.69
C SER A 139 -34.57 -24.47 14.31
N GLN A 140 -34.45 -25.07 13.11
CA GLN A 140 -35.32 -26.17 12.63
C GLN A 140 -34.64 -27.56 12.64
N ALA A 141 -33.43 -27.68 13.20
CA ALA A 141 -32.63 -28.92 13.13
C ALA A 141 -32.81 -29.90 14.32
N ASN A 142 -33.61 -29.56 15.33
CA ASN A 142 -33.82 -30.41 16.53
C ASN A 142 -35.25 -30.97 16.61
N SER A 143 -35.50 -32.08 15.92
CA SER A 143 -36.63 -32.99 16.20
C SER A 143 -36.30 -34.40 15.70
N PRO A 144 -36.28 -35.43 16.58
CA PRO A 144 -36.04 -36.80 16.17
C PRO A 144 -37.36 -37.48 15.77
N THR A 145 -37.46 -37.94 14.51
CA THR A 145 -38.52 -38.86 14.10
C THR A 145 -37.94 -39.98 13.25
N THR A 146 -38.39 -41.20 13.54
CA THR A 146 -37.86 -42.49 13.07
C THR A 146 -38.33 -42.86 11.65
N PRO A 147 -37.69 -43.83 10.98
CA PRO A 147 -37.95 -44.14 9.58
C PRO A 147 -39.16 -45.08 9.40
N ASN A 148 -39.94 -44.89 8.34
CA ASN A 148 -40.65 -46.00 7.71
C ASN A 148 -40.79 -45.81 6.18
N SER A 149 -41.00 -46.93 5.50
CA SER A 149 -40.78 -47.16 4.08
C SER A 149 -41.99 -46.87 3.17
N GLY A 150 -41.65 -46.56 1.91
CA GLY A 150 -42.39 -47.08 0.74
C GLY A 150 -43.43 -46.16 0.11
N PHE A 151 -43.06 -45.51 -1.00
CA PHE A 151 -43.77 -45.66 -2.28
C PHE A 151 -42.79 -45.41 -3.44
N GLN A 152 -43.01 -46.09 -4.57
CA GLN A 152 -42.06 -46.27 -5.67
C GLN A 152 -42.64 -45.75 -6.99
N MET A 153 -41.75 -45.44 -7.95
CA MET A 153 -41.94 -44.99 -9.36
C MET A 153 -41.53 -43.51 -9.56
N LYS A 154 -40.76 -43.15 -10.59
CA LYS A 154 -40.05 -43.94 -11.62
C LYS A 154 -38.91 -43.07 -12.19
N ASP A 155 -37.78 -43.68 -12.54
CA ASP A 155 -36.70 -43.02 -13.27
C ASP A 155 -37.06 -42.83 -14.76
N GLU A 156 -36.62 -41.71 -15.35
CA GLU A 156 -36.03 -41.69 -16.69
C GLU A 156 -34.87 -40.67 -16.74
N GLU A 157 -33.82 -41.03 -17.47
CA GLU A 157 -32.59 -40.26 -17.73
C GLU A 157 -32.87 -39.00 -18.59
N PHE A 158 -31.98 -38.03 -18.85
CA PHE A 158 -30.50 -37.96 -18.97
C PHE A 158 -30.10 -36.48 -18.73
N GLN A 159 -28.86 -36.01 -18.57
CA GLN A 159 -27.52 -36.59 -18.74
C GLN A 159 -26.53 -35.82 -17.81
N LEU A 160 -25.34 -36.36 -17.55
CA LEU A 160 -24.19 -35.58 -17.05
C LEU A 160 -23.48 -34.83 -18.19
N ASP A 161 -23.01 -33.61 -17.93
CA ASP A 161 -21.58 -33.36 -18.15
C ASP A 161 -21.00 -32.44 -17.05
N SER A 162 -19.69 -32.53 -16.86
CA SER A 162 -18.96 -31.99 -15.73
C SER A 162 -18.11 -30.77 -16.09
N ALA A 163 -17.87 -29.95 -15.07
CA ALA A 163 -16.76 -29.01 -14.96
C ALA A 163 -16.76 -27.69 -15.77
N GLU A 164 -15.96 -26.77 -15.20
CA GLU A 164 -15.40 -25.54 -15.76
C GLU A 164 -16.30 -24.39 -16.24
N SER A 165 -16.49 -23.43 -15.33
CA SER A 165 -16.37 -22.00 -15.65
C SER A 165 -15.75 -21.20 -14.50
N LYS A 166 -14.44 -21.40 -14.30
CA LYS A 166 -13.56 -20.29 -13.91
C LYS A 166 -13.11 -19.60 -15.20
N ASN A 167 -12.99 -18.28 -15.18
CA ASN A 167 -12.55 -17.39 -16.30
C ASN A 167 -13.59 -16.99 -17.37
N THR A 168 -14.59 -16.18 -17.00
CA THR A 168 -15.28 -15.27 -17.95
C THR A 168 -15.35 -13.82 -17.46
N LEU A 169 -14.28 -13.32 -16.82
CA LEU A 169 -14.04 -11.88 -16.59
C LEU A 169 -12.55 -11.49 -16.77
N LEU A 170 -11.80 -12.25 -17.58
CA LEU A 170 -10.40 -11.97 -17.93
C LEU A 170 -10.12 -12.01 -19.45
N SER A 171 -11.13 -11.73 -20.29
CA SER A 171 -10.98 -11.74 -21.77
C SER A 171 -11.48 -10.47 -22.48
N ASN A 172 -11.57 -9.33 -21.78
CA ASN A 172 -11.92 -8.03 -22.39
C ASN A 172 -10.76 -7.01 -22.33
N MET A 173 -9.50 -7.48 -22.23
CA MET A 173 -8.30 -6.61 -22.21
C MET A 173 -7.52 -6.54 -23.53
N PHE A 174 -7.97 -7.22 -24.61
CA PHE A 174 -7.25 -7.24 -25.89
C PHE A 174 -8.16 -7.21 -27.14
N THR A 175 -8.95 -6.14 -27.30
CA THR A 175 -9.44 -5.65 -28.62
C THR A 175 -10.09 -4.27 -28.45
N GLY A 176 -9.26 -3.23 -28.35
CA GLY A 176 -9.72 -1.84 -28.23
C GLY A 176 -8.62 -0.88 -28.65
N GLY A 177 -8.58 -0.55 -29.95
CA GLY A 177 -7.55 0.32 -30.50
C GLY A 177 -7.75 1.78 -30.07
N TYR A 178 -6.80 2.31 -29.31
CA TYR A 178 -6.70 3.75 -29.04
C TYR A 178 -5.83 4.41 -30.13
N PRO A 179 -6.26 5.52 -30.74
CA PRO A 179 -5.41 6.26 -31.66
C PRO A 179 -4.24 6.92 -30.91
N ALA A 180 -3.06 6.91 -31.52
CA ALA A 180 -1.86 7.51 -30.94
C ALA A 180 -1.95 9.05 -30.90
N PRO A 181 -1.47 9.70 -29.82
CA PRO A 181 -1.34 11.15 -29.80
C PRO A 181 -0.20 11.60 -30.72
N CYS A 182 -0.51 12.49 -31.66
CA CYS A 182 0.50 13.16 -32.48
C CYS A 182 1.38 14.09 -31.62
N TYR A 183 2.70 13.97 -31.77
CA TYR A 183 3.64 14.94 -31.23
C TYR A 183 3.64 16.18 -32.12
N GLN A 184 3.08 17.29 -31.63
CA GLN A 184 3.33 18.60 -32.24
C GLN A 184 4.67 19.13 -31.72
N SER A 185 5.73 18.94 -32.50
CA SER A 185 7.02 19.59 -32.27
C SER A 185 6.94 21.05 -32.73
N ASP A 186 6.74 21.98 -31.81
CA ASP A 186 7.12 23.37 -32.05
C ASP A 186 7.59 24.04 -30.77
N GLY A 187 8.90 24.31 -30.73
CA GLY A 187 9.50 25.11 -29.67
C GLY A 187 9.53 26.56 -30.08
N ARG A 188 8.72 27.41 -29.44
CA ARG A 188 9.00 28.86 -29.41
C ARG A 188 8.58 29.53 -28.12
N ILE A 189 9.35 30.57 -27.81
CA ILE A 189 9.28 31.42 -26.64
C ILE A 189 8.29 32.55 -26.92
N GLN A 190 7.33 32.76 -26.02
CA GLN A 190 7.01 34.03 -25.36
C GLN A 190 6.06 33.80 -24.20
#